data_AF-A0AAP6ZYH2-F1
#
_entry.id   AF-A0AAP6ZYH2-F1
#
_cell.length_a   1.000
_cell.length_b   1.000
_cell.length_c   1.000
_cell.angle_alpha   90.00
_cell.angle_beta   90.00
_cell.angle_gamma   90.00
#
_symmetry.space_group_name_H-M   'P 1'
#
loop_
_entity.id
_entity.type
_entity.pdbx_description
1 polymer ?
#
loop_
_entity_poly.entity_id
_entity_poly.type
_entity_poly.pdbx_seq_one_letter_code
_entity_poly.pdbx_strand_id
1 'polypeptide(L)'
;MKKCIALLMAVTLAFGVGSNVLAKESAPPADTEQRTLDAAKMYRVSHELIVDLNSGQAVLDGKSLSLDKPIMKNGRVFVPLRTLRATEAVKVLKFDASSQQVQVVMNSELKPPFEQLFFRIGSDKVYMENGSALPDVTIAQPFVAKGVTYIPIQALTYLGITPATANQKVSLKWSNKVIELLKPKWETDKDSTTFTMLYQKDMNTPSIATALSGGGWVGGNDHAKVLKKDILLDGQKYNRIEFTLPLRPGPNALKITAVSGGEQLISVMRKVSKEGATPVRLSDEGKKYIAFDQSASGYFRIPQGGSIDIAGRVLAGNEKLGALNFTVQQYDDKQALKSNPYKDIKEGKMPIQEQAFKGSVKLQNKGYYLITLYSADNVPAFDRGAWAEIVVEVYK
;
A
#
# COMPACT_ATOMS: atom_id res chain seq x y z
N MET A 1 -27.27 17.18 72.94
CA MET A 1 -26.41 16.89 74.11
C MET A 1 -24.99 16.59 73.62
N LYS A 2 -24.03 17.46 73.98
CA LYS A 2 -22.59 17.26 74.20
C LYS A 2 -21.78 16.54 73.08
N LYS A 3 -20.79 17.12 72.41
CA LYS A 3 -19.93 18.29 72.71
C LYS A 3 -19.42 18.98 71.44
N CYS A 4 -19.42 20.31 71.48
CA CYS A 4 -18.60 21.22 70.69
C CYS A 4 -17.12 21.11 71.09
N ILE A 5 -16.18 21.32 70.16
CA ILE A 5 -15.01 22.21 70.37
C ILE A 5 -14.72 22.91 69.04
N ALA A 6 -14.83 24.23 69.08
CA ALA A 6 -14.23 25.15 68.12
C ALA A 6 -12.86 25.58 68.67
N LEU A 7 -11.89 25.86 67.80
CA LEU A 7 -10.88 26.87 68.10
C LEU A 7 -10.44 27.56 66.81
N LEU A 8 -10.78 28.84 66.73
CA LEU A 8 -10.17 29.86 65.88
C LEU A 8 -8.90 30.36 66.59
N MET A 9 -7.83 30.62 65.84
CA MET A 9 -7.03 31.83 66.07
C MET A 9 -6.18 32.14 64.82
N ALA A 10 -6.39 33.34 64.30
CA ALA A 10 -5.54 34.01 63.31
C ALA A 10 -4.51 34.87 64.05
N VAL A 11 -3.27 34.99 63.54
CA VAL A 11 -2.50 36.25 63.51
C VAL A 11 -1.49 36.20 62.34
N THR A 12 -1.50 37.31 61.62
CA THR A 12 -0.72 37.86 60.49
C THR A 12 0.81 37.93 60.65
N LEU A 13 1.57 37.90 59.54
CA LEU A 13 2.42 39.02 59.07
C LEU A 13 3.08 38.75 57.70
N ALA A 14 3.31 39.85 57.00
CA ALA A 14 3.50 40.01 55.55
C ALA A 14 4.97 39.96 55.07
N PHE A 15 5.13 40.30 53.78
CA PHE A 15 6.32 40.50 52.94
C PHE A 15 6.73 39.26 52.10
N GLY A 16 6.75 39.31 50.77
CA GLY A 16 6.48 40.41 49.86
C GLY A 16 6.75 40.04 48.40
N VAL A 17 6.60 41.07 47.57
CA VAL A 17 7.07 41.23 46.18
C VAL A 17 6.34 40.40 45.13
N GLY A 18 5.57 41.11 44.30
CA GLY A 18 4.85 40.55 43.17
C GLY A 18 5.75 40.15 42.01
N SER A 19 5.15 39.42 41.08
CA SER A 19 5.55 39.34 39.68
C SER A 19 4.35 38.81 38.91
N ASN A 20 3.82 39.64 38.02
CA ASN A 20 2.91 39.25 36.96
C ASN A 20 3.49 38.05 36.22
N VAL A 21 2.84 36.89 36.30
CA VAL A 21 3.02 35.84 35.29
C VAL A 21 1.73 35.77 34.52
N LEU A 22 1.75 36.50 33.40
CA LEU A 22 0.91 36.24 32.23
C LEU A 22 0.78 34.73 32.05
N ALA A 23 -0.47 34.28 31.95
CA ALA A 23 -0.81 32.96 31.46
C ALA A 23 -0.09 32.77 30.12
N LYS A 24 1.01 32.03 30.16
CA LYS A 24 1.71 31.58 28.97
C LYS A 24 0.79 30.54 28.37
N GLU A 25 0.06 30.96 27.34
CA GLU A 25 -0.65 30.13 26.40
C GLU A 25 0.25 28.93 26.09
N SER A 26 -0.08 27.79 26.68
CA SER A 26 0.69 26.57 26.56
C SER A 26 0.62 26.18 25.09
N ALA A 27 1.76 26.36 24.40
CA ALA A 27 1.93 25.88 23.04
C ALA A 27 1.45 24.42 22.97
N PRO A 28 0.70 24.05 21.92
CA PRO A 28 0.26 22.67 21.75
C PRO A 28 1.51 21.76 21.79
N PRO A 29 1.42 20.56 22.38
CA PRO A 29 2.54 19.63 22.41
C PRO A 29 3.05 19.45 20.97
N ALA A 30 4.38 19.40 20.78
CA ALA A 30 5.03 19.30 19.46
C ALA A 30 4.53 18.14 18.58
N ASP A 31 3.79 17.18 19.14
CA ASP A 31 3.11 16.12 18.39
C ASP A 31 1.85 16.60 17.63
N THR A 32 1.30 17.77 17.95
CA THR A 32 0.04 18.27 17.34
C THR A 32 0.28 18.86 15.95
N GLU A 33 1.40 19.58 15.75
CA GLU A 33 1.82 20.04 14.41
C GLU A 33 2.39 18.91 13.53
N GLN A 34 2.88 17.81 14.12
CA GLN A 34 3.37 16.67 13.35
C GLN A 34 2.26 15.71 12.89
N ARG A 35 1.11 15.67 13.57
CA ARG A 35 -0.05 14.88 13.14
C ARG A 35 -0.60 15.34 11.78
N THR A 36 -0.37 16.58 11.38
CA THR A 36 -0.91 17.13 10.12
C THR A 36 -0.15 16.68 8.85
N LEU A 37 0.97 15.94 9.00
CA LEU A 37 1.77 15.43 7.87
C LEU A 37 1.63 13.92 7.62
N ASP A 38 1.05 13.18 8.56
CA ASP A 38 0.88 11.73 8.43
C ASP A 38 -0.17 11.44 7.34
N ALA A 39 0.25 10.91 6.19
CA ALA A 39 -0.65 10.58 5.08
C ALA A 39 -1.33 9.22 5.27
N ALA A 40 -0.74 8.34 6.09
CA ALA A 40 -1.27 7.03 6.38
C ALA A 40 -0.80 6.49 7.74
N LYS A 41 -1.52 5.49 8.24
CA LYS A 41 -1.21 4.72 9.45
C LYS A 41 -1.29 3.23 9.12
N MET A 42 -0.26 2.47 9.44
CA MET A 42 -0.22 1.02 9.26
C MET A 42 -0.21 0.30 10.61
N TYR A 43 -1.15 -0.62 10.82
CA TYR A 43 -1.32 -1.31 12.09
C TYR A 43 -1.91 -2.71 11.93
N ARG A 44 -1.90 -3.47 13.01
CA ARG A 44 -2.53 -4.78 13.12
C ARG A 44 -3.82 -4.69 13.91
N VAL A 45 -4.84 -5.37 13.41
CA VAL A 45 -6.04 -5.68 14.18
C VAL A 45 -5.93 -7.15 14.58
N SER A 46 -5.61 -7.40 15.85
CA SER A 46 -5.46 -8.75 16.38
C SER A 46 -6.82 -9.35 16.70
N HIS A 47 -6.99 -10.61 16.32
CA HIS A 47 -8.21 -11.37 16.56
C HIS A 47 -7.91 -12.67 17.29
N GLU A 48 -8.81 -13.07 18.19
CA GLU A 48 -8.75 -14.34 18.89
C GLU A 48 -10.14 -14.99 18.98
N LEU A 49 -10.24 -16.20 18.42
CA LEU A 49 -11.35 -17.10 18.67
C LEU A 49 -10.94 -18.13 19.73
N ILE A 50 -11.65 -18.17 20.85
CA ILE A 50 -11.52 -19.20 21.88
C ILE A 50 -12.75 -20.09 21.82
N VAL A 51 -12.57 -21.40 21.72
CA VAL A 51 -13.66 -22.39 21.78
C VAL A 51 -13.36 -23.44 22.85
N ASP A 52 -14.32 -23.65 23.75
CA ASP A 52 -14.25 -24.68 24.77
C ASP A 52 -14.58 -26.07 24.17
N LEU A 53 -13.68 -27.03 24.33
CA LEU A 53 -13.78 -28.38 23.78
C LEU A 53 -14.87 -29.23 24.44
N ASN A 54 -15.40 -28.85 25.61
CA ASN A 54 -16.41 -29.62 26.32
C ASN A 54 -17.81 -29.08 26.06
N SER A 55 -17.98 -27.78 26.25
CA SER A 55 -19.26 -27.08 26.10
C SER A 55 -19.54 -26.60 24.68
N GLY A 56 -18.50 -26.44 23.84
CA GLY A 56 -18.64 -25.84 22.52
C GLY A 56 -18.86 -24.31 22.55
N GLN A 57 -18.83 -23.69 23.73
CA GLN A 57 -18.95 -22.24 23.85
C GLN A 57 -17.79 -21.55 23.14
N ALA A 58 -18.11 -20.59 22.28
CA ALA A 58 -17.13 -19.85 21.49
C ALA A 58 -17.18 -18.36 21.84
N VAL A 59 -16.01 -17.73 21.88
CA VAL A 59 -15.83 -16.29 22.08
C VAL A 59 -14.86 -15.77 21.04
N LEU A 60 -15.30 -14.83 20.21
CA LEU A 60 -14.48 -14.11 19.24
C LEU A 60 -14.31 -12.67 19.69
N ASP A 61 -13.08 -12.23 19.95
CA ASP A 61 -12.76 -10.85 20.35
C ASP A 61 -13.63 -10.36 21.52
N GLY A 62 -13.85 -11.25 22.50
CA GLY A 62 -14.68 -10.99 23.69
C GLY A 62 -16.19 -11.15 23.47
N LYS A 63 -16.67 -11.39 22.24
CA LYS A 63 -18.09 -11.58 21.93
C LYS A 63 -18.44 -13.06 21.80
N SER A 64 -19.48 -13.50 22.50
CA SER A 64 -19.96 -14.88 22.41
C SER A 64 -20.54 -15.19 21.02
N LEU A 65 -20.19 -16.38 20.50
CA LEU A 65 -20.69 -16.91 19.24
C LEU A 65 -21.28 -18.30 19.42
N SER A 66 -22.29 -18.62 18.62
CA SER A 66 -22.82 -19.98 18.50
C SER A 66 -22.16 -20.69 17.33
N LEU A 67 -21.14 -21.50 17.61
CA LEU A 67 -20.38 -22.25 16.60
C LEU A 67 -20.52 -23.76 16.83
N ASP A 68 -20.24 -24.54 15.78
CA ASP A 68 -20.15 -25.98 15.94
C ASP A 68 -18.95 -26.33 16.82
N LYS A 69 -19.11 -27.41 17.59
CA LYS A 69 -18.13 -27.87 18.56
C LYS A 69 -16.89 -28.48 17.87
N PRO A 70 -15.66 -28.04 18.21
CA PRO A 70 -14.44 -28.74 17.81
C PRO A 70 -14.37 -30.13 18.44
N ILE A 71 -13.70 -31.05 17.76
CA ILE A 71 -13.61 -32.44 18.20
C ILE A 71 -12.17 -32.88 18.34
N MET A 72 -11.92 -33.68 19.37
CA MET A 72 -10.66 -34.38 19.55
C MET A 72 -10.79 -35.77 18.92
N LYS A 73 -9.91 -36.09 17.98
CA LYS A 73 -9.85 -37.39 17.31
C LYS A 73 -8.39 -37.82 17.22
N ASN A 74 -8.06 -39.00 17.74
CA ASN A 74 -6.71 -39.57 17.75
C ASN A 74 -5.66 -38.60 18.34
N GLY A 75 -5.99 -37.94 19.46
CA GLY A 75 -5.12 -36.97 20.13
C GLY A 75 -4.90 -35.65 19.36
N ARG A 76 -5.62 -35.43 18.25
CA ARG A 76 -5.53 -34.20 17.45
C ARG A 76 -6.86 -33.46 17.50
N VAL A 77 -6.78 -32.13 17.51
CA VAL A 77 -7.97 -31.27 17.50
C VAL A 77 -8.34 -30.92 16.07
N PHE A 78 -9.63 -31.04 15.78
CA PHE A 78 -10.22 -30.65 14.52
C PHE A 78 -11.32 -29.62 14.76
N VAL A 79 -11.37 -28.60 13.92
CA VAL A 79 -12.42 -27.60 13.95
C VAL A 79 -13.39 -27.81 12.80
N PRO A 80 -14.70 -27.58 13.02
CA PRO A 80 -15.66 -27.46 11.96
C PRO A 80 -15.21 -26.35 11.02
N LEU A 81 -15.17 -26.65 9.73
CA LEU A 81 -14.73 -25.69 8.74
C LEU A 81 -15.62 -24.42 8.73
N ARG A 82 -16.92 -24.58 9.00
CA ARG A 82 -17.86 -23.46 9.13
C ARG A 82 -17.57 -22.51 10.29
N THR A 83 -16.83 -22.94 11.30
CA THR A 83 -16.33 -22.08 12.38
C THR A 83 -15.46 -20.96 11.80
N LEU A 84 -14.64 -21.26 10.78
CA LEU A 84 -13.78 -20.27 10.13
C LEU A 84 -14.55 -19.26 9.27
N ARG A 85 -15.75 -19.60 8.81
CA ARG A 85 -16.60 -18.64 8.10
C ARG A 85 -17.14 -17.55 9.04
N ALA A 86 -17.33 -17.89 10.31
CA ALA A 86 -17.83 -16.96 11.32
C ALA A 86 -16.75 -15.99 11.85
N THR A 87 -15.48 -16.17 11.47
CA THR A 87 -14.37 -15.35 11.97
C THR A 87 -13.98 -14.20 11.05
N GLU A 88 -14.63 -14.04 9.89
CA GLU A 88 -14.27 -13.09 8.82
C GLU A 88 -12.84 -13.25 8.24
N ALA A 89 -12.04 -14.14 8.82
CA ALA A 89 -10.72 -14.53 8.33
C ALA A 89 -10.79 -15.26 6.99
N VAL A 90 -11.91 -15.93 6.70
CA VAL A 90 -12.15 -16.67 5.45
C VAL A 90 -13.11 -15.88 4.56
N LYS A 91 -12.65 -15.54 3.36
CA LYS A 91 -13.43 -14.87 2.33
C LYS A 91 -14.32 -15.83 1.56
N VAL A 92 -13.78 -16.99 1.17
CA VAL A 92 -14.53 -18.02 0.43
C VAL A 92 -14.32 -19.38 1.10
N LEU A 93 -15.43 -20.07 1.31
CA LEU A 93 -15.46 -21.43 1.79
C LEU A 93 -16.41 -22.24 0.91
N LYS A 94 -15.85 -23.18 0.12
CA LYS A 94 -16.64 -23.97 -0.84
C LYS A 94 -16.30 -25.45 -0.68
N PHE A 95 -17.33 -26.29 -0.56
CA PHE A 95 -17.19 -27.74 -0.63
C PHE A 95 -17.64 -28.24 -2.00
N ASP A 96 -16.80 -29.06 -2.63
CA ASP A 96 -17.12 -29.80 -3.83
C ASP A 96 -17.36 -31.27 -3.46
N ALA A 97 -18.60 -31.71 -3.58
CA ALA A 97 -19.01 -33.07 -3.25
C ALA A 97 -18.46 -34.11 -4.22
N SER A 98 -18.21 -33.74 -5.49
CA SER A 98 -17.74 -34.66 -6.52
C SER A 98 -16.28 -35.05 -6.29
N SER A 99 -15.44 -34.09 -5.89
CA SER A 99 -14.02 -34.29 -5.58
C SER A 99 -13.75 -34.46 -4.09
N GLN A 100 -14.78 -34.43 -3.24
CA GLN A 100 -14.69 -34.44 -1.78
C GLN A 100 -13.63 -33.44 -1.27
N GLN A 101 -13.66 -32.23 -1.83
CA GLN A 101 -12.63 -31.22 -1.63
C GLN A 101 -13.24 -29.95 -1.06
N VAL A 102 -12.53 -29.33 -0.12
CA VAL A 102 -12.84 -28.03 0.44
C VAL A 102 -11.86 -27.02 -0.13
N GLN A 103 -12.37 -25.93 -0.70
CA GLN A 103 -11.62 -24.72 -0.99
C GLN A 103 -11.75 -23.75 0.18
N VAL A 104 -10.60 -23.25 0.66
CA VAL A 104 -10.53 -22.17 1.65
C VAL A 104 -9.75 -21.01 1.02
N VAL A 105 -10.39 -19.85 0.90
CA VAL A 105 -9.75 -18.60 0.47
C VAL A 105 -9.81 -17.63 1.64
N MET A 106 -8.66 -17.16 2.07
CA MET A 106 -8.54 -16.23 3.19
C MET A 106 -8.88 -14.81 2.78
N ASN A 107 -9.24 -13.97 3.75
CA ASN A 107 -9.30 -12.53 3.56
C ASN A 107 -7.87 -12.00 3.32
N SER A 108 -7.69 -11.23 2.24
CA SER A 108 -6.40 -10.71 1.79
C SER A 108 -5.74 -9.77 2.81
N GLU A 109 -6.51 -9.18 3.73
CA GLU A 109 -5.97 -8.36 4.82
C GLU A 109 -5.13 -9.18 5.81
N LEU A 110 -5.30 -10.50 5.91
CA LEU A 110 -4.47 -11.34 6.78
C LEU A 110 -3.05 -11.49 6.26
N LYS A 111 -2.84 -11.31 4.94
CA LYS A 111 -1.60 -11.62 4.22
C LYS A 111 -1.01 -12.97 4.67
N PRO A 112 -1.77 -14.08 4.49
CA PRO A 112 -1.32 -15.41 4.88
C PRO A 112 -0.19 -15.91 3.96
N PRO A 113 0.57 -16.93 4.36
CA PRO A 113 1.54 -17.58 3.48
C PRO A 113 0.91 -18.11 2.19
N PHE A 114 -0.29 -18.68 2.30
CA PHE A 114 -1.10 -19.09 1.15
C PHE A 114 -2.48 -18.43 1.25
N GLU A 115 -2.86 -17.66 0.24
CA GLU A 115 -4.18 -17.01 0.17
C GLU A 115 -5.31 -18.01 -0.05
N GLN A 116 -4.99 -19.14 -0.69
CA GLN A 116 -5.93 -20.18 -1.04
C GLN A 116 -5.30 -21.56 -0.91
N LEU A 117 -5.99 -22.47 -0.23
CA LEU A 117 -5.62 -23.88 -0.15
C LEU A 117 -6.85 -24.77 -0.29
N PHE A 118 -6.58 -26.03 -0.64
CA PHE A 118 -7.59 -27.05 -0.77
C PHE A 118 -7.31 -28.25 0.11
N PHE A 119 -8.35 -28.76 0.76
CA PHE A 119 -8.31 -29.89 1.67
C PHE A 119 -9.20 -31.00 1.13
N ARG A 120 -8.65 -32.19 0.88
CA ARG A 120 -9.43 -33.36 0.44
C ARG A 120 -9.79 -34.23 1.64
N ILE A 121 -11.05 -34.66 1.71
CA ILE A 121 -11.51 -35.59 2.74
C ILE A 121 -10.72 -36.89 2.65
N GLY A 122 -10.21 -37.37 3.79
CA GLY A 122 -9.41 -38.59 3.86
C GLY A 122 -7.96 -38.44 3.37
N SER A 123 -7.54 -37.27 2.88
CA SER A 123 -6.15 -37.04 2.45
C SER A 123 -5.33 -36.42 3.57
N ASP A 124 -4.09 -36.87 3.70
CA ASP A 124 -3.09 -36.27 4.60
C ASP A 124 -2.30 -35.13 3.92
N LYS A 125 -2.67 -34.74 2.70
CA LYS A 125 -2.03 -33.66 1.94
C LYS A 125 -2.90 -32.41 1.88
N VAL A 126 -2.23 -31.28 1.64
CA VAL A 126 -2.86 -29.98 1.35
C VAL A 126 -2.50 -29.57 -0.07
N TYR A 127 -3.45 -29.04 -0.82
CA TYR A 127 -3.31 -28.79 -2.25
C TYR A 127 -3.39 -27.31 -2.59
N MET A 128 -2.61 -26.90 -3.59
CA MET A 128 -2.67 -25.57 -4.21
C MET A 128 -3.70 -25.54 -5.34
N GLU A 129 -3.97 -24.35 -5.90
CA GLU A 129 -4.93 -24.15 -6.98
C GLU A 129 -4.62 -24.94 -8.26
N ASN A 130 -3.35 -25.12 -8.58
CA ASN A 130 -2.91 -25.96 -9.69
C ASN A 130 -3.08 -27.47 -9.43
N GLY A 131 -3.66 -27.87 -8.29
CA GLY A 131 -3.91 -29.26 -7.92
C GLY A 131 -2.70 -30.02 -7.37
N SER A 132 -1.51 -29.40 -7.35
CA SER A 132 -0.32 -30.00 -6.75
C SER A 132 -0.40 -29.93 -5.21
N ALA A 133 0.19 -30.92 -4.54
CA ALA A 133 0.30 -30.91 -3.09
C ALA A 133 1.42 -29.97 -2.64
N LEU A 134 1.26 -29.36 -1.47
CA LEU A 134 2.36 -28.64 -0.82
C LEU A 134 3.51 -29.62 -0.54
N PRO A 135 4.76 -29.26 -0.90
CA PRO A 135 5.91 -30.12 -0.67
C PRO A 135 6.17 -30.28 0.83
N ASP A 136 6.50 -31.51 1.25
CA ASP A 136 6.88 -31.85 2.63
C ASP A 136 5.84 -31.49 3.72
N VAL A 137 4.58 -31.31 3.33
CA VAL A 137 3.46 -31.03 4.25
C VAL A 137 2.56 -32.24 4.39
N THR A 138 2.48 -32.76 5.63
CA THR A 138 1.54 -33.82 6.01
C THR A 138 0.65 -33.34 7.15
N ILE A 139 -0.67 -33.50 6.98
CA ILE A 139 -1.69 -33.11 7.94
C ILE A 139 -2.47 -34.33 8.43
N ALA A 140 -3.19 -34.19 9.55
CA ALA A 140 -4.19 -35.20 9.89
C ALA A 140 -5.32 -35.16 8.86
N GLN A 141 -5.84 -36.33 8.49
CA GLN A 141 -6.85 -36.41 7.43
C GLN A 141 -8.13 -35.64 7.80
N PRO A 142 -8.54 -34.64 6.99
CA PRO A 142 -9.87 -34.04 7.09
C PRO A 142 -10.96 -35.10 6.95
N PHE A 143 -12.09 -34.89 7.60
CA PHE A 143 -13.19 -35.85 7.54
C PHE A 143 -14.55 -35.17 7.64
N VAL A 144 -15.58 -35.90 7.24
CA VAL A 144 -16.97 -35.50 7.43
C VAL A 144 -17.56 -36.34 8.56
N ALA A 145 -18.23 -35.68 9.52
CA ALA A 145 -18.99 -36.35 10.56
C ALA A 145 -20.32 -35.62 10.76
N LYS A 146 -21.43 -36.36 10.68
CA LYS A 146 -22.81 -35.81 10.80
C LYS A 146 -23.05 -34.61 9.86
N GLY A 147 -22.56 -34.69 8.63
CA GLY A 147 -22.68 -33.61 7.63
C GLY A 147 -21.78 -32.39 7.87
N VAL A 148 -20.92 -32.40 8.89
CA VAL A 148 -19.96 -31.33 9.17
C VAL A 148 -18.56 -31.75 8.74
N THR A 149 -17.90 -30.89 7.97
CA THR A 149 -16.50 -31.08 7.56
C THR A 149 -15.56 -30.55 8.62
N TYR A 150 -14.62 -31.39 9.03
CA TYR A 150 -13.62 -31.12 10.05
C TYR A 150 -12.23 -31.10 9.44
N ILE A 151 -11.46 -30.06 9.77
CA ILE A 151 -10.05 -29.93 9.38
C ILE A 151 -9.16 -29.82 10.61
N PRO A 152 -7.94 -30.38 10.57
CA PRO A 152 -7.02 -30.29 11.70
C PRO A 152 -6.58 -28.84 11.92
N ILE A 153 -6.61 -28.39 13.18
CA ILE A 153 -6.29 -26.98 13.50
C ILE A 153 -4.86 -26.60 13.10
N GLN A 154 -3.93 -27.55 13.14
CA GLN A 154 -2.52 -27.30 12.78
C GLN A 154 -2.36 -26.91 11.31
N ALA A 155 -3.23 -27.38 10.42
CA ALA A 155 -3.17 -27.00 9.01
C ALA A 155 -3.60 -25.55 8.74
N LEU A 156 -4.21 -24.87 9.73
CA LEU A 156 -4.59 -23.46 9.61
C LEU A 156 -3.39 -22.51 9.66
N THR A 157 -2.23 -22.98 10.13
CA THR A 157 -0.98 -22.21 10.13
C THR A 157 -0.56 -21.79 8.73
N TYR A 158 -0.76 -22.65 7.74
CA TYR A 158 -0.50 -22.35 6.32
C TYR A 158 -1.43 -21.26 5.76
N LEU A 159 -2.57 -21.04 6.42
CA LEU A 159 -3.55 -20.00 6.12
C LEU A 159 -3.39 -18.76 7.01
N GLY A 160 -2.28 -18.63 7.74
CA GLY A 160 -1.99 -17.46 8.58
C GLY A 160 -2.75 -17.40 9.89
N ILE A 161 -3.35 -18.51 10.34
CA ILE A 161 -4.00 -18.62 11.66
C ILE A 161 -3.07 -19.42 12.58
N THR A 162 -2.76 -18.88 13.76
CA THR A 162 -1.98 -19.55 14.80
C THR A 162 -2.91 -20.32 15.75
N PRO A 163 -2.93 -21.66 15.70
CA PRO A 163 -3.72 -22.47 16.60
C PRO A 163 -2.97 -22.75 17.91
N ALA A 164 -3.71 -22.87 19.01
CA ALA A 164 -3.22 -23.37 20.27
C ALA A 164 -4.29 -24.23 20.95
N THR A 165 -3.87 -25.13 21.82
CA THR A 165 -4.76 -25.92 22.67
C THR A 165 -4.20 -25.98 24.07
N ALA A 166 -4.99 -25.53 25.06
CA ALA A 166 -4.62 -25.56 26.47
C ALA A 166 -5.89 -25.60 27.33
N ASN A 167 -5.85 -26.32 28.45
CA ASN A 167 -6.94 -26.34 29.45
C ASN A 167 -8.33 -26.60 28.83
N GLN A 168 -8.43 -27.59 27.93
CA GLN A 168 -9.65 -27.92 27.19
C GLN A 168 -10.23 -26.79 26.32
N LYS A 169 -9.39 -25.82 25.93
CA LYS A 169 -9.76 -24.74 25.02
C LYS A 169 -8.90 -24.77 23.76
N VAL A 170 -9.53 -24.49 22.63
CA VAL A 170 -8.87 -24.19 21.36
C VAL A 170 -8.81 -22.68 21.22
N SER A 171 -7.63 -22.13 20.96
CA SER A 171 -7.45 -20.72 20.59
C SER A 171 -6.97 -20.66 19.15
N LEU A 172 -7.65 -19.87 18.32
CA LEU A 172 -7.22 -19.54 16.96
C LEU A 172 -6.95 -18.04 16.91
N LYS A 173 -5.71 -17.66 16.61
CA LYS A 173 -5.26 -16.26 16.54
C LYS A 173 -4.88 -15.88 15.14
N TRP A 174 -5.26 -14.69 14.71
CA TRP A 174 -4.79 -14.09 13.46
C TRP A 174 -4.75 -12.57 13.64
N SER A 175 -4.25 -11.88 12.62
CA SER A 175 -4.31 -10.42 12.59
C SER A 175 -4.56 -9.92 11.19
N ASN A 176 -5.49 -8.98 11.05
CA ASN A 176 -5.64 -8.21 9.84
C ASN A 176 -4.55 -7.14 9.83
N LYS A 177 -3.97 -6.90 8.67
CA LYS A 177 -2.93 -5.92 8.45
C LYS A 177 -3.51 -4.79 7.63
N VAL A 178 -3.59 -3.61 8.24
CA VAL A 178 -4.34 -2.48 7.69
C VAL A 178 -3.39 -1.35 7.35
N ILE A 179 -3.56 -0.77 6.16
CA ILE A 179 -3.02 0.54 5.79
C ILE A 179 -4.19 1.51 5.71
N GLU A 180 -4.37 2.31 6.76
CA GLU A 180 -5.38 3.35 6.83
C GLU A 180 -4.86 4.63 6.18
N LEU A 181 -5.59 5.16 5.20
CA LEU A 181 -5.26 6.43 4.56
C LEU A 181 -5.86 7.59 5.36
N LEU A 182 -4.99 8.44 5.89
CA LEU A 182 -5.38 9.67 6.59
C LEU A 182 -5.48 10.86 5.61
N LYS A 183 -4.60 10.88 4.60
CA LYS A 183 -4.58 11.90 3.55
C LYS A 183 -4.47 11.22 2.17
N PRO A 184 -5.59 10.70 1.62
CA PRO A 184 -5.57 9.95 0.37
C PRO A 184 -5.21 10.80 -0.86
N LYS A 185 -5.46 12.12 -0.80
CA LYS A 185 -5.16 13.05 -1.89
C LYS A 185 -4.76 14.42 -1.36
N TRP A 186 -3.79 15.06 -2.03
CA TRP A 186 -3.46 16.47 -1.80
C TRP A 186 -2.85 17.13 -3.03
N GLU A 187 -2.59 18.44 -2.93
CA GLU A 187 -2.01 19.25 -4.00
C GLU A 187 -0.77 19.98 -3.49
N THR A 188 0.14 20.30 -4.40
CA THR A 188 1.35 21.09 -4.16
C THR A 188 1.75 21.82 -5.44
N ASP A 189 2.46 22.93 -5.32
CA ASP A 189 3.10 23.62 -6.45
C ASP A 189 4.59 23.24 -6.61
N LYS A 190 5.13 22.52 -5.62
CA LYS A 190 6.52 22.07 -5.59
C LYS A 190 6.77 20.92 -6.58
N ASP A 191 8.02 20.79 -7.00
CA ASP A 191 8.52 19.69 -7.85
C ASP A 191 8.65 18.34 -7.14
N SER A 192 8.40 18.33 -5.84
CA SER A 192 8.49 17.18 -4.96
C SER A 192 7.40 17.24 -3.88
N THR A 193 7.12 16.10 -3.27
CA THR A 193 6.28 16.01 -2.09
C THR A 193 7.01 15.30 -0.97
N THR A 194 6.78 15.77 0.25
CA THR A 194 7.21 15.13 1.48
C THR A 194 5.99 14.84 2.34
N PHE A 195 5.88 13.63 2.85
CA PHE A 195 4.82 13.24 3.78
C PHE A 195 5.33 12.16 4.73
N THR A 196 4.65 11.99 5.85
CA THR A 196 5.00 10.97 6.84
C THR A 196 3.96 9.86 6.91
N MET A 197 4.34 8.74 7.49
CA MET A 197 3.46 7.62 7.78
C MET A 197 3.84 7.05 9.14
N LEU A 198 2.83 6.64 9.92
CA LEU A 198 3.03 5.83 11.12
C LEU A 198 2.93 4.35 10.76
N TYR A 199 3.84 3.52 11.25
CA TYR A 199 3.73 2.07 11.17
C TYR A 199 4.00 1.42 12.52
N GLN A 200 3.13 0.48 12.92
CA GLN A 200 3.24 -0.24 14.18
C GLN A 200 4.58 -0.99 14.24
N LYS A 201 5.25 -0.95 15.40
CA LYS A 201 6.65 -1.39 15.55
C LYS A 201 6.91 -2.86 15.16
N ASP A 202 5.90 -3.71 15.28
CA ASP A 202 5.95 -5.14 14.95
C ASP A 202 5.59 -5.45 13.48
N MET A 203 5.32 -4.41 12.67
CA MET A 203 5.11 -4.51 11.22
C MET A 203 6.42 -4.26 10.45
N ASN A 204 6.49 -4.78 9.22
CA ASN A 204 7.62 -4.50 8.34
C ASN A 204 7.64 -3.03 7.94
N THR A 205 8.82 -2.46 7.75
CA THR A 205 8.94 -1.07 7.28
C THR A 205 8.22 -0.91 5.94
N PRO A 206 7.31 0.07 5.80
CA PRO A 206 6.64 0.32 4.53
C PRO A 206 7.60 0.97 3.52
N SER A 207 7.31 0.79 2.25
CA SER A 207 7.98 1.43 1.12
C SER A 207 6.97 2.18 0.27
N ILE A 208 7.47 3.01 -0.64
CA ILE A 208 6.65 3.80 -1.56
C ILE A 208 7.12 3.56 -3.00
N ALA A 209 6.16 3.44 -3.91
CA ALA A 209 6.41 3.30 -5.33
C ALA A 209 5.69 4.38 -6.14
N THR A 210 6.29 4.75 -7.27
CA THR A 210 5.74 5.68 -8.25
C THR A 210 5.41 4.93 -9.55
N ALA A 211 4.37 5.37 -10.24
CA ALA A 211 4.02 4.78 -11.52
C ALA A 211 5.03 5.19 -12.61
N LEU A 212 5.50 4.20 -13.36
CA LEU A 212 6.29 4.35 -14.58
C LEU A 212 5.38 4.53 -15.79
N SER A 213 5.93 5.09 -16.87
CA SER A 213 5.35 4.97 -18.21
C SER A 213 5.18 3.48 -18.56
N GLY A 214 4.02 3.11 -19.11
CA GLY A 214 3.69 1.70 -19.40
C GLY A 214 3.09 0.90 -18.24
N GLY A 215 2.86 1.54 -17.08
CA GLY A 215 2.06 0.96 -15.99
C GLY A 215 2.79 0.12 -14.95
N GLY A 216 4.11 0.02 -15.05
CA GLY A 216 4.94 -0.53 -13.97
C GLY A 216 4.96 0.38 -12.74
N TRP A 217 5.33 -0.19 -11.59
CA TRP A 217 5.59 0.56 -10.37
C TRP A 217 7.07 0.42 -10.03
N VAL A 218 7.76 1.53 -9.83
CA VAL A 218 9.14 1.54 -9.31
C VAL A 218 9.15 2.15 -7.93
N GLY A 219 9.76 1.46 -6.98
CA GLY A 219 9.75 1.88 -5.60
C GLY A 219 10.76 1.13 -4.76
N GLY A 220 11.00 1.66 -3.58
CA GLY A 220 11.98 1.16 -2.66
C GLY A 220 12.02 2.02 -1.40
N ASN A 221 13.10 1.85 -0.64
CA ASN A 221 13.29 2.52 0.63
C ASN A 221 14.23 3.72 0.50
N ASP A 222 14.77 3.96 -0.70
CA ASP A 222 15.83 4.95 -0.97
C ASP A 222 15.35 6.40 -0.76
N HIS A 223 14.04 6.61 -0.83
CA HIS A 223 13.37 7.88 -0.57
C HIS A 223 12.78 7.96 0.84
N ALA A 224 13.14 7.03 1.73
CA ALA A 224 12.50 6.87 3.03
C ALA A 224 13.47 7.13 4.18
N LYS A 225 13.02 7.86 5.20
CA LYS A 225 13.79 8.15 6.41
C LYS A 225 12.95 7.90 7.65
N VAL A 226 13.38 7.01 8.53
CA VAL A 226 12.73 6.83 9.83
C VAL A 226 13.07 8.03 10.71
N LEU A 227 12.07 8.86 11.03
CA LEU A 227 12.25 10.10 11.79
C LEU A 227 12.21 9.87 13.30
N LYS A 228 11.32 9.00 13.77
CA LYS A 228 11.08 8.76 15.20
C LYS A 228 10.63 7.31 15.42
N LYS A 229 11.09 6.70 16.51
CA LYS A 229 10.73 5.33 16.90
C LYS A 229 9.98 5.35 18.24
N ASP A 230 9.27 4.26 18.52
CA ASP A 230 8.63 4.01 19.82
C ASP A 230 7.61 5.10 20.25
N ILE A 231 6.92 5.69 19.29
CA ILE A 231 5.80 6.61 19.54
C ILE A 231 4.64 5.83 20.14
N LEU A 232 4.24 6.15 21.37
CA LEU A 232 3.08 5.55 22.02
C LEU A 232 1.80 6.24 21.54
N LEU A 233 0.93 5.48 20.86
CA LEU A 233 -0.37 5.94 20.37
C LEU A 233 -1.38 4.80 20.52
N ASP A 234 -2.56 5.07 21.09
CA ASP A 234 -3.63 4.08 21.28
C ASP A 234 -3.18 2.79 22.00
N GLY A 235 -2.26 2.92 22.97
CA GLY A 235 -1.69 1.78 23.70
C GLY A 235 -0.70 0.93 22.88
N GLN A 236 -0.40 1.31 21.64
CA GLN A 236 0.52 0.63 20.75
C GLN A 236 1.75 1.49 20.44
N LYS A 237 2.85 0.84 20.05
CA LYS A 237 4.10 1.53 19.68
C LYS A 237 4.21 1.64 18.16
N TYR A 238 4.48 2.84 17.68
CA TYR A 238 4.66 3.17 16.27
C TYR A 238 6.03 3.76 16.00
N ASN A 239 6.49 3.58 14.77
CA ASN A 239 7.59 4.33 14.18
C ASN A 239 7.01 5.29 13.14
N ARG A 240 7.60 6.48 13.02
CA ARG A 240 7.27 7.45 11.96
C ARG A 240 8.35 7.41 10.89
N ILE A 241 7.93 7.23 9.65
CA ILE A 241 8.78 7.27 8.46
C ILE A 241 8.34 8.41 7.56
N GLU A 242 9.30 9.10 6.96
CA GLU A 242 9.10 10.17 5.98
C GLU A 242 9.46 9.66 4.60
N PHE A 243 8.67 10.04 3.60
CA PHE A 243 8.97 9.82 2.19
C PHE A 243 9.11 11.17 1.49
N THR A 244 10.15 11.34 0.68
CA THR A 244 10.31 12.50 -0.20
C THR A 244 10.50 12.06 -1.65
N LEU A 245 9.58 12.44 -2.53
CA LEU A 245 9.53 11.94 -3.91
C LEU A 245 9.41 13.10 -4.91
N PRO A 246 10.10 13.02 -6.06
CA PRO A 246 9.88 13.95 -7.17
C PRO A 246 8.48 13.74 -7.77
N LEU A 247 7.87 14.82 -8.23
CA LEU A 247 6.55 14.85 -8.86
C LEU A 247 6.63 15.32 -10.30
N ARG A 248 5.93 14.60 -11.19
CA ARG A 248 5.59 15.10 -12.51
C ARG A 248 4.56 16.23 -12.39
N PRO A 249 4.52 17.20 -13.32
CA PRO A 249 3.36 18.08 -13.46
C PRO A 249 2.05 17.29 -13.52
N GLY A 250 0.97 17.83 -12.94
CA GLY A 250 -0.32 17.14 -12.93
C GLY A 250 -0.41 16.03 -11.88
N PRO A 251 -1.27 15.01 -12.09
CA PRO A 251 -1.55 13.97 -11.11
C PRO A 251 -0.43 12.93 -11.04
N ASN A 252 -0.05 12.58 -9.81
CA ASN A 252 0.93 11.54 -9.51
C ASN A 252 0.28 10.50 -8.59
N ALA A 253 0.14 9.27 -9.08
CA ALA A 253 -0.26 8.14 -8.22
C ALA A 253 0.96 7.57 -7.51
N LEU A 254 0.86 7.40 -6.20
CA LEU A 254 1.90 6.83 -5.34
C LEU A 254 1.33 5.60 -4.64
N LYS A 255 2.09 4.51 -4.59
CA LYS A 255 1.67 3.25 -4.00
C LYS A 255 2.48 2.94 -2.76
N ILE A 256 1.82 3.04 -1.60
CA ILE A 256 2.34 2.57 -0.32
C ILE A 256 2.30 1.05 -0.36
N THR A 257 3.41 0.39 -0.05
CA THR A 257 3.47 -1.06 0.03
C THR A 257 4.17 -1.51 1.28
N ALA A 258 3.74 -2.64 1.83
CA ALA A 258 4.48 -3.35 2.86
C ALA A 258 4.25 -4.85 2.70
N VAL A 259 5.32 -5.64 2.79
CA VAL A 259 5.22 -7.13 2.80
C VAL A 259 4.21 -7.59 3.86
N SER A 260 4.17 -6.88 5.00
CA SER A 260 3.24 -7.18 6.08
C SER A 260 1.91 -6.41 6.01
N GLY A 261 1.68 -5.48 5.08
CA GLY A 261 0.53 -4.56 5.12
C GLY A 261 -0.31 -4.54 3.84
N GLY A 262 0.17 -5.15 2.76
CA GLY A 262 -0.45 -5.01 1.45
C GLY A 262 -0.09 -3.69 0.80
N GLU A 263 -1.04 -3.15 0.04
CA GLU A 263 -0.82 -2.02 -0.84
C GLU A 263 -1.96 -1.01 -0.68
N GLN A 264 -1.63 0.28 -0.67
CA GLN A 264 -2.61 1.35 -0.84
C GLN A 264 -2.07 2.47 -1.71
N LEU A 265 -2.96 3.22 -2.35
CA LEU A 265 -2.69 4.25 -3.32
C LEU A 265 -3.12 5.61 -2.76
N ILE A 266 -2.22 6.58 -2.88
CA ILE A 266 -2.46 7.99 -2.61
C ILE A 266 -2.17 8.79 -3.87
N SER A 267 -2.74 9.98 -3.99
CA SER A 267 -2.58 10.83 -5.18
C SER A 267 -2.12 12.22 -4.83
N VAL A 268 -1.15 12.73 -5.59
CA VAL A 268 -0.60 14.08 -5.40
C VAL A 268 -0.70 14.86 -6.71
N MET A 269 -1.43 15.97 -6.68
CA MET A 269 -1.54 16.88 -7.82
C MET A 269 -0.44 17.94 -7.72
N ARG A 270 0.49 17.97 -8.68
CA ARG A 270 1.44 19.07 -8.84
C ARG A 270 0.84 20.14 -9.75
N LYS A 271 0.56 21.32 -9.19
CA LYS A 271 0.13 22.50 -9.96
C LYS A 271 1.35 23.24 -10.49
N VAL A 272 1.39 23.49 -11.79
CA VAL A 272 2.45 24.28 -12.42
C VAL A 272 1.86 25.61 -12.87
N SER A 273 2.35 26.71 -12.30
CA SER A 273 1.81 28.06 -12.52
C SER A 273 2.38 28.76 -13.76
N LYS A 274 3.56 28.35 -14.24
CA LYS A 274 4.22 28.90 -15.43
C LYS A 274 4.49 27.80 -16.45
N GLU A 275 3.82 27.89 -17.60
CA GLU A 275 4.15 27.10 -18.79
C GLU A 275 5.58 27.41 -19.24
N GLY A 276 6.29 26.42 -19.80
CA GLY A 276 7.69 26.60 -20.24
C GLY A 276 8.75 26.47 -19.14
N ALA A 277 8.41 26.68 -17.86
CA ALA A 277 9.39 26.68 -16.76
C ALA A 277 9.86 25.27 -16.32
N THR A 278 9.13 24.22 -16.72
CA THR A 278 9.51 22.85 -16.37
C THR A 278 10.39 22.29 -17.49
N PRO A 279 11.64 21.87 -17.22
CA PRO A 279 12.48 21.23 -18.24
C PRO A 279 11.96 19.84 -18.59
N VAL A 280 12.32 19.34 -19.77
CA VAL A 280 12.06 17.94 -20.16
C VAL A 280 12.77 17.01 -19.18
N ARG A 281 12.05 16.03 -18.64
CA ARG A 281 12.64 15.07 -17.69
C ARG A 281 13.38 13.99 -18.45
N LEU A 282 14.69 13.87 -18.23
CA LEU A 282 15.55 12.85 -18.82
C LEU A 282 15.95 11.80 -17.78
N SER A 283 15.93 10.52 -18.17
CA SER A 283 16.59 9.46 -17.39
C SER A 283 18.11 9.57 -17.46
N ASP A 284 18.83 8.91 -16.56
CA ASP A 284 20.29 8.94 -16.57
C ASP A 284 20.87 8.27 -17.82
N GLU A 285 20.20 7.24 -18.34
CA GLU A 285 20.48 6.67 -19.65
C GLU A 285 20.16 7.67 -20.76
N GLY A 286 18.97 8.29 -20.75
CA GLY A 286 18.54 9.24 -21.78
C GLY A 286 19.50 10.43 -21.95
N LYS A 287 20.08 10.93 -20.85
CA LYS A 287 21.11 11.99 -20.85
C LYS A 287 22.38 11.63 -21.64
N LYS A 288 22.65 10.35 -21.89
CA LYS A 288 23.81 9.89 -22.68
C LYS A 288 23.54 9.93 -24.19
N TYR A 289 22.27 9.89 -24.60
CA TYR A 289 21.89 9.71 -26.00
C TYR A 289 21.24 10.94 -26.61
N ILE A 290 20.41 11.67 -25.86
CA ILE A 290 19.59 12.76 -26.38
C ILE A 290 19.69 14.01 -25.50
N ALA A 291 19.44 15.16 -26.13
CA ALA A 291 19.32 16.44 -25.47
C ALA A 291 18.20 17.27 -26.09
N PHE A 292 17.66 18.17 -25.27
CA PHE A 292 16.69 19.18 -25.66
C PHE A 292 17.31 20.56 -25.52
N ASP A 293 16.82 21.54 -26.28
CA ASP A 293 17.21 22.93 -26.10
C ASP A 293 16.81 23.43 -24.71
N GLN A 294 17.54 24.41 -24.17
CA GLN A 294 17.23 24.96 -22.84
C GLN A 294 15.83 25.58 -22.75
N SER A 295 15.28 26.02 -23.88
CA SER A 295 13.91 26.55 -24.00
C SER A 295 12.84 25.46 -24.10
N ALA A 296 13.22 24.19 -24.27
CA ALA A 296 12.26 23.10 -24.38
C ALA A 296 11.57 22.83 -23.05
N SER A 297 10.25 22.74 -23.08
CA SER A 297 9.47 22.45 -21.89
C SER A 297 9.12 20.97 -21.78
N GLY A 298 9.22 20.44 -20.58
CA GLY A 298 8.63 19.16 -20.17
C GLY A 298 7.16 19.25 -19.77
N TYR A 299 6.57 20.45 -19.79
CA TYR A 299 5.17 20.66 -19.46
C TYR A 299 4.47 21.60 -20.43
N PHE A 300 3.37 21.12 -21.04
CA PHE A 300 2.54 21.91 -21.93
C PHE A 300 1.09 21.92 -21.44
N ARG A 301 0.42 23.04 -21.69
CA ARG A 301 -1.02 23.16 -21.49
C ARG A 301 -1.63 23.64 -22.80
N ILE A 302 -2.50 22.81 -23.39
CA ILE A 302 -3.06 23.05 -24.72
C ILE A 302 -4.58 22.92 -24.72
N PRO A 303 -5.29 23.66 -25.59
CA PRO A 303 -6.72 23.48 -25.76
C PRO A 303 -7.01 22.12 -26.39
N GLN A 304 -8.23 21.64 -26.19
CA GLN A 304 -8.70 20.38 -26.77
C GLN A 304 -8.54 20.38 -28.30
N GLY A 305 -7.97 19.30 -28.85
CA GLY A 305 -7.65 19.20 -30.27
C GLY A 305 -6.34 19.90 -30.66
N GLY A 306 -5.63 20.51 -29.72
CA GLY A 306 -4.32 21.10 -29.91
C GLY A 306 -3.23 20.07 -30.24
N SER A 307 -2.11 20.56 -30.77
CA SER A 307 -0.92 19.77 -31.04
C SER A 307 0.26 20.31 -30.24
N ILE A 308 1.15 19.42 -29.84
CA ILE A 308 2.47 19.79 -29.33
C ILE A 308 3.55 19.36 -30.31
N ASP A 309 4.57 20.19 -30.46
CA ASP A 309 5.76 19.84 -31.23
C ASP A 309 6.86 19.43 -30.25
N ILE A 310 7.47 18.28 -30.53
CA ILE A 310 8.60 17.72 -29.78
C ILE A 310 9.78 17.73 -30.72
N ALA A 311 10.86 18.39 -30.31
CA ALA A 311 12.10 18.44 -31.05
C ALA A 311 13.29 18.34 -30.11
N GLY A 312 14.37 17.72 -30.58
CA GLY A 312 15.62 17.61 -29.85
C GLY A 312 16.72 17.07 -30.74
N ARG A 313 17.85 16.76 -30.12
CA ARG A 313 19.06 16.31 -30.81
C ARG A 313 19.64 15.06 -30.17
N VAL A 314 20.31 14.27 -30.99
CA VAL A 314 21.16 13.16 -30.57
C VAL A 314 22.53 13.69 -30.21
N LEU A 315 23.10 13.18 -29.12
CA LEU A 315 24.44 13.56 -28.66
C LEU A 315 25.52 12.89 -29.53
N ALA A 316 26.65 13.58 -29.70
CA ALA A 316 27.79 13.08 -30.48
C ALA A 316 28.25 11.69 -30.02
N GLY A 317 28.56 10.82 -30.98
CA GLY A 317 28.89 9.40 -30.75
C GLY A 317 27.70 8.44 -30.87
N ASN A 318 26.49 8.96 -31.09
CA ASN A 318 25.26 8.18 -31.23
C ASN A 318 24.58 8.37 -32.61
N GLU A 319 25.35 8.68 -33.65
CA GLU A 319 24.86 9.05 -35.00
C GLU A 319 24.01 7.96 -35.66
N LYS A 320 24.17 6.71 -35.23
CA LYS A 320 23.51 5.55 -35.83
C LYS A 320 22.11 5.29 -35.29
N LEU A 321 21.61 6.09 -34.35
CA LEU A 321 20.23 5.95 -33.86
C LEU A 321 19.25 6.23 -35.01
N GLY A 322 18.42 5.26 -35.39
CA GLY A 322 17.53 5.38 -36.55
C GLY A 322 16.25 6.18 -36.25
N ALA A 323 15.55 5.81 -35.18
CA ALA A 323 14.34 6.50 -34.73
C ALA A 323 14.14 6.29 -33.23
N LEU A 324 13.56 7.27 -32.55
CA LEU A 324 13.07 7.11 -31.18
C LEU A 324 11.67 6.50 -31.23
N ASN A 325 11.41 5.51 -30.39
CA ASN A 325 10.04 5.07 -30.17
C ASN A 325 9.35 6.07 -29.23
N PHE A 326 8.05 6.29 -29.37
CA PHE A 326 7.30 7.09 -28.41
C PHE A 326 5.95 6.46 -28.09
N THR A 327 5.46 6.74 -26.88
CA THR A 327 4.09 6.45 -26.48
C THR A 327 3.43 7.71 -25.94
N VAL A 328 2.11 7.74 -26.06
CA VAL A 328 1.23 8.75 -25.50
C VAL A 328 0.23 8.00 -24.64
N GLN A 329 0.23 8.30 -23.34
CA GLN A 329 -0.67 7.67 -22.38
C GLN A 329 -1.52 8.75 -21.70
N GLN A 330 -2.80 8.47 -21.46
CA GLN A 330 -3.69 9.33 -20.70
C GLN A 330 -3.79 8.85 -19.26
N TYR A 331 -3.68 9.77 -18.30
CA TYR A 331 -3.92 9.48 -16.90
C TYR A 331 -5.42 9.22 -16.65
N ASP A 332 -5.72 8.13 -15.95
CA ASP A 332 -7.08 7.73 -15.58
C ASP A 332 -7.16 7.56 -14.05
N ASP A 333 -7.81 8.51 -13.38
CA ASP A 333 -8.04 8.48 -11.92
C ASP A 333 -8.71 7.18 -11.45
N LYS A 334 -9.59 6.58 -12.26
CA LYS A 334 -10.32 5.35 -11.86
C LYS A 334 -9.43 4.13 -11.92
N GLN A 335 -8.50 4.07 -12.87
CA GLN A 335 -7.53 2.99 -13.01
C GLN A 335 -6.33 3.16 -12.08
N ALA A 336 -5.99 4.41 -11.75
CA ALA A 336 -4.93 4.76 -10.81
C ALA A 336 -5.12 4.11 -9.43
N LEU A 337 -6.37 3.82 -9.05
CA LEU A 337 -6.73 3.15 -7.78
C LEU A 337 -6.76 1.61 -7.86
N LYS A 338 -6.56 1.02 -9.05
CA LYS A 338 -6.72 -0.44 -9.27
C LYS A 338 -5.43 -1.13 -9.68
N SER A 339 -4.67 -0.55 -10.61
CA SER A 339 -3.45 -1.19 -11.12
C SER A 339 -2.51 -0.19 -11.80
N ASN A 340 -2.90 0.31 -12.96
CA ASN A 340 -2.10 1.18 -13.82
C ASN A 340 -2.83 2.52 -14.00
N PRO A 341 -2.25 3.65 -13.57
CA PRO A 341 -2.86 4.97 -13.74
C PRO A 341 -2.86 5.48 -15.18
N TYR A 342 -2.17 4.82 -16.12
CA TYR A 342 -1.99 5.29 -17.49
C TYR A 342 -2.62 4.34 -18.50
N LYS A 343 -3.44 4.89 -19.39
CA LYS A 343 -4.03 4.18 -20.53
C LYS A 343 -3.32 4.58 -21.82
N ASP A 344 -2.88 3.60 -22.60
CA ASP A 344 -2.28 3.86 -23.92
C ASP A 344 -3.27 4.48 -24.89
N ILE A 345 -2.84 5.54 -25.56
CA ILE A 345 -3.62 6.28 -26.55
C ILE A 345 -3.00 6.17 -27.93
N LYS A 346 -1.67 6.26 -28.00
CA LYS A 346 -0.93 6.25 -29.26
C LYS A 346 0.50 5.76 -29.01
N GLU A 347 1.04 5.07 -29.99
CA GLU A 347 2.45 4.76 -30.11
C GLU A 347 2.95 5.13 -31.51
N GLY A 348 4.26 5.27 -31.67
CA GLY A 348 4.86 5.53 -32.96
C GLY A 348 6.37 5.67 -32.92
N LYS A 349 6.93 6.08 -34.04
CA LYS A 349 8.36 6.35 -34.20
C LYS A 349 8.59 7.80 -34.59
N MET A 350 9.63 8.39 -34.03
CA MET A 350 10.13 9.72 -34.36
C MET A 350 11.47 9.57 -35.09
N PRO A 351 11.51 9.82 -36.41
CA PRO A 351 12.71 9.59 -37.19
C PRO A 351 13.83 10.53 -36.74
N ILE A 352 15.06 10.03 -36.79
CA ILE A 352 16.28 10.82 -36.55
C ILE A 352 16.90 11.11 -37.92
N GLN A 353 17.07 12.39 -38.24
CA GLN A 353 17.70 12.87 -39.46
C GLN A 353 18.72 13.94 -39.08
N GLU A 354 19.95 13.84 -39.61
CA GLU A 354 21.01 14.81 -39.33
C GLU A 354 21.24 15.05 -37.82
N GLN A 355 21.24 13.96 -37.02
CA GLN A 355 21.33 13.98 -35.55
C GLN A 355 20.21 14.77 -34.84
N ALA A 356 19.12 15.12 -35.51
CA ALA A 356 17.95 15.76 -34.93
C ALA A 356 16.72 14.85 -35.01
N PHE A 357 15.82 14.98 -34.05
CA PHE A 357 14.50 14.36 -34.10
C PHE A 357 13.43 15.43 -33.95
N LYS A 358 12.33 15.27 -34.69
CA LYS A 358 11.17 16.15 -34.62
C LYS A 358 9.90 15.35 -34.86
N GLY A 359 8.85 15.67 -34.10
CA GLY A 359 7.51 15.12 -34.28
C GLY A 359 6.44 16.00 -33.67
N SER A 360 5.18 15.69 -33.97
CA SER A 360 4.04 16.41 -33.44
C SER A 360 2.97 15.44 -32.93
N VAL A 361 2.35 15.76 -31.79
CA VAL A 361 1.33 14.94 -31.14
C VAL A 361 0.07 15.77 -30.94
N LYS A 362 -1.01 15.38 -31.63
CA LYS A 362 -2.34 15.97 -31.48
C LYS A 362 -3.14 15.23 -30.41
N LEU A 363 -3.72 15.96 -29.46
CA LEU A 363 -4.51 15.39 -28.35
C LEU A 363 -5.95 15.88 -28.38
N GLN A 364 -6.89 14.94 -28.48
CA GLN A 364 -8.29 15.24 -28.78
C GLN A 364 -9.19 15.39 -27.56
N ASN A 365 -8.83 14.80 -26.42
CA ASN A 365 -9.70 14.76 -25.25
C ASN A 365 -9.08 15.52 -24.09
N LYS A 366 -9.91 16.12 -23.24
CA LYS A 366 -9.48 16.74 -21.99
C LYS A 366 -8.78 15.71 -21.09
N GLY A 367 -7.70 16.10 -20.42
CA GLY A 367 -7.05 15.29 -19.40
C GLY A 367 -5.56 15.56 -19.28
N TYR A 368 -4.90 14.74 -18.45
CA TYR A 368 -3.45 14.74 -18.34
C TYR A 368 -2.87 13.59 -19.15
N TYR A 369 -1.81 13.89 -19.89
CA TYR A 369 -1.13 12.95 -20.75
C TYR A 369 0.36 12.89 -20.40
N LEU A 370 0.90 11.68 -20.47
CA LEU A 370 2.33 11.42 -20.40
C LEU A 370 2.79 10.98 -21.79
N ILE A 371 3.75 11.73 -22.33
CA ILE A 371 4.43 11.37 -23.57
C ILE A 371 5.83 10.90 -23.19
N THR A 372 6.14 9.67 -23.54
CA THR A 372 7.42 9.05 -23.22
C THR A 372 8.17 8.73 -24.49
N LEU A 373 9.40 9.23 -24.59
CA LEU A 373 10.34 8.84 -25.63
C LEU A 373 11.19 7.69 -25.12
N TYR A 374 11.22 6.62 -25.88
CA TYR A 374 11.98 5.42 -25.59
C TYR A 374 13.22 5.34 -26.48
N SER A 375 14.19 4.61 -25.96
CA SER A 375 15.40 4.21 -26.68
C SER A 375 15.10 3.65 -28.08
N ALA A 376 16.01 3.93 -29.03
CA ALA A 376 15.95 3.32 -30.35
C ALA A 376 16.18 1.80 -30.31
N ASP A 377 15.67 1.06 -31.29
CA ASP A 377 15.76 -0.41 -31.30
C ASP A 377 17.22 -0.94 -31.34
N ASN A 378 18.16 -0.11 -31.80
CA ASN A 378 19.55 -0.47 -32.00
C ASN A 378 20.50 -0.09 -30.86
N VAL A 379 20.01 0.37 -29.70
CA VAL A 379 20.86 0.49 -28.51
C VAL A 379 21.01 -0.85 -27.78
N PRO A 380 22.13 -1.05 -27.05
CA PRO A 380 22.34 -2.22 -26.20
C PRO A 380 21.15 -2.44 -25.26
N ALA A 381 20.82 -3.71 -24.99
CA ALA A 381 19.64 -4.07 -24.21
C ALA A 381 19.62 -3.43 -22.81
N PHE A 382 20.78 -3.24 -22.19
CA PHE A 382 20.92 -2.61 -20.87
C PHE A 382 20.62 -1.10 -20.87
N ASP A 383 20.71 -0.43 -22.02
CA ASP A 383 20.43 1.00 -22.18
C ASP A 383 19.01 1.25 -22.74
N ARG A 384 18.23 0.19 -22.96
CA ARG A 384 16.86 0.28 -23.45
C ARG A 384 15.90 0.71 -22.35
N GLY A 385 14.96 1.60 -22.68
CA GLY A 385 13.95 2.06 -21.75
C GLY A 385 13.43 3.44 -22.08
N ALA A 386 12.74 4.05 -21.11
CA ALA A 386 12.28 5.43 -21.19
C ALA A 386 13.46 6.39 -21.04
N TRP A 387 13.65 7.25 -22.03
CA TRP A 387 14.72 8.26 -22.06
C TRP A 387 14.24 9.65 -21.70
N ALA A 388 13.03 10.03 -22.13
CA ALA A 388 12.45 11.32 -21.83
C ALA A 388 10.96 11.23 -21.49
N GLU A 389 10.50 12.10 -20.60
CA GLU A 389 9.09 12.27 -20.25
C GLU A 389 8.67 13.74 -20.45
N ILE A 390 7.53 13.94 -21.11
CA ILE A 390 6.86 15.21 -21.30
C ILE A 390 5.41 15.06 -20.83
N VAL A 391 4.93 16.01 -20.03
CA VAL A 391 3.54 16.03 -19.55
C VAL A 391 2.73 17.07 -20.30
N VAL A 392 1.50 16.72 -20.65
CA VAL A 392 0.56 17.63 -21.33
C VAL A 392 -0.77 17.68 -20.57
N GLU A 393 -1.21 18.88 -20.18
CA GLU A 393 -2.58 19.15 -19.73
C GLU A 393 -3.41 19.61 -20.94
N VAL A 394 -4.45 18.85 -21.29
CA VAL A 394 -5.43 19.27 -22.29
C VAL A 394 -6.65 19.84 -21.57
N TYR A 395 -6.90 21.14 -21.79
CA TYR A 395 -8.05 21.86 -21.23
C TYR A 395 -9.15 22.08 -22.26
N LYS A 396 -10.34 22.50 -21.81
CA LYS A 396 -11.49 22.73 -22.69
C LYS A 396 -11.35 23.99 -23.50
#